data_AF-A0A1D6PP73-F1
#
_entry.id   AF-A0A1D6PP73-F1
#
_cell.length_a   1.000
_cell.length_b   1.000
_cell.length_c   1.000
_cell.angle_alpha   90.00
_cell.angle_beta   90.00
_cell.angle_gamma   90.00
#
_symmetry.space_group_name_H-M   'P 1'
#
loop_
_entity.id
_entity.type
_entity.pdbx_description
1 polymer ?
#
loop_
_entity_poly.entity_id
_entity_poly.type
_entity_poly.pdbx_seq_one_letter_code
_entity_poly.pdbx_strand_id
1 'polypeptide(L)'
;MICHPRHGDQYGNARYVCHVWKVGTEVAGDQLERGEIKAAIDRLMGGSEEGEGIRKRMNELKIAADKGIDESAGSDLTNLVHLINSY
;
A
#
# COMPACT_ATOMS: atom_id res chain seq x y z
N MET A 1 -3.17 -3.92 -3.74
CA MET A 1 -4.37 -3.33 -3.09
C MET A 1 -5.26 -2.72 -4.16
N ILE A 2 -6.59 -2.86 -4.05
CA ILE A 2 -7.54 -2.11 -4.89
C ILE A 2 -8.07 -0.97 -4.02
N CYS A 3 -7.81 0.27 -4.42
CA CYS A 3 -8.16 1.46 -3.66
C CYS A 3 -9.47 2.04 -4.16
N HIS A 4 -10.38 2.36 -3.24
CA HIS A 4 -11.59 3.13 -3.51
C HIS A 4 -11.77 4.14 -2.37
N PRO A 5 -11.03 5.27 -2.41
CA PRO A 5 -11.03 6.24 -1.33
C PRO A 5 -12.39 6.94 -1.22
N ARG A 6 -12.84 7.19 0.01
CA ARG A 6 -14.12 7.85 0.28
C ARG A 6 -13.99 9.15 1.02
N HIS A 7 -13.12 9.22 2.04
CA HIS A 7 -13.01 10.42 2.87
C HIS A 7 -11.61 10.59 3.46
N GLY A 8 -11.26 11.83 3.79
CA GLY A 8 -10.09 12.16 4.59
C GLY A 8 -8.77 11.72 3.97
N ASP A 9 -7.92 11.10 4.80
CA ASP A 9 -6.58 10.63 4.45
C ASP A 9 -6.58 9.49 3.43
N GLN A 10 -7.72 8.83 3.21
CA GLN A 10 -7.85 7.73 2.24
C GLN A 10 -7.43 8.14 0.83
N TYR A 11 -7.71 9.38 0.41
CA TYR A 11 -7.27 9.90 -0.89
C TYR A 11 -5.75 9.99 -0.99
N GLY A 12 -5.09 10.42 0.09
CA GLY A 12 -3.62 10.43 0.18
C GLY A 12 -3.06 9.01 0.15
N ASN A 13 -3.62 8.11 0.96
CA ASN A 13 -3.19 6.71 1.03
C ASN A 13 -3.36 5.99 -0.32
N ALA A 14 -4.48 6.22 -1.03
CA ALA A 14 -4.71 5.69 -2.37
C ALA A 14 -3.64 6.19 -3.35
N ARG A 15 -3.31 7.49 -3.32
CA ARG A 15 -2.25 8.06 -4.15
C ARG A 15 -0.89 7.42 -3.88
N TYR A 16 -0.53 7.22 -2.62
CA TYR A 16 0.72 6.53 -2.26
C TYR A 16 0.75 5.10 -2.78
N VAL A 17 -0.31 4.34 -2.54
CA VAL A 17 -0.40 2.94 -2.96
C VAL A 17 -0.37 2.78 -4.48
N CYS A 18 -1.13 3.60 -5.20
CA CYS A 18 -1.34 3.43 -6.65
C CYS A 18 -0.25 4.11 -7.49
N HIS A 19 0.26 5.26 -7.05
CA HIS A 19 1.15 6.08 -7.90
C HIS A 19 2.58 6.18 -7.37
N VAL A 20 2.78 6.19 -6.05
CA VAL A 20 4.12 6.34 -5.45
C VAL A 20 4.79 4.98 -5.32
N TRP A 21 4.21 4.09 -4.51
CA TRP A 21 4.72 2.73 -4.30
C TRP A 21 4.34 1.79 -5.44
N LYS A 22 3.28 2.11 -6.19
CA LYS A 22 2.78 1.32 -7.33
C LYS A 22 2.49 -0.14 -6.95
N VAL A 23 1.99 -0.36 -5.73
CA VAL A 23 1.65 -1.67 -5.16
C VAL A 23 0.14 -1.97 -5.21
N GLY A 24 -0.61 -1.15 -5.93
CA GLY A 24 -2.04 -1.30 -6.09
C GLY A 24 -2.58 -0.56 -7.31
N THR A 25 -3.90 -0.62 -7.46
CA THR A 25 -4.66 0.06 -8.50
C THR A 25 -5.86 0.74 -7.87
N GLU A 26 -6.37 1.80 -8.48
CA GLU A 26 -7.49 2.58 -7.97
C GLU A 26 -8.73 2.32 -8.83
N VAL A 27 -9.88 2.20 -8.17
CA VAL A 27 -11.21 2.25 -8.79
C VAL A 27 -11.87 3.54 -8.32
N ALA A 28 -11.82 4.54 -9.19
CA ALA A 28 -12.25 5.89 -8.91
C ALA A 28 -13.76 6.08 -9.11
N GLY A 29 -14.30 7.18 -8.58
CA GLY A 29 -15.72 7.54 -8.70
C GLY A 29 -16.54 7.23 -7.45
N ASP A 30 -17.75 7.78 -7.38
CA ASP A 30 -18.66 7.60 -6.22
C ASP A 30 -19.45 6.28 -6.28
N GLN A 31 -19.69 5.77 -7.49
CA GLN A 31 -20.41 4.53 -7.73
C GLN A 31 -19.46 3.51 -8.35
N LEU A 32 -19.41 2.31 -7.74
CA LEU A 32 -18.59 1.22 -8.24
C LEU A 32 -19.32 0.45 -9.33
N GLU A 33 -18.69 0.32 -10.49
CA GLU A 33 -19.18 -0.56 -11.54
C GLU A 33 -18.55 -1.95 -11.44
N ARG A 34 -19.38 -2.99 -11.61
CA ARG A 34 -18.91 -4.39 -11.54
C ARG A 34 -17.80 -4.69 -12.56
N GLY A 35 -17.86 -4.07 -13.73
CA GLY A 35 -16.86 -4.22 -14.78
C GLY A 35 -15.49 -3.68 -14.36
N GLU A 36 -15.46 -2.50 -13.74
CA GLU A 36 -14.23 -1.87 -13.25
C GLU A 36 -13.61 -2.65 -12.09
N ILE A 37 -14.43 -3.16 -11.16
CA ILE A 37 -13.94 -4.02 -10.08
C ILE A 37 -13.31 -5.29 -10.66
N LYS A 38 -13.97 -5.94 -11.62
CA LYS A 38 -13.43 -7.13 -12.29
C LYS A 38 -12.10 -6.80 -12.99
N ALA A 39 -12.02 -5.70 -13.71
CA ALA A 39 -10.80 -5.27 -14.38
C ALA A 39 -9.66 -5.01 -13.39
N ALA A 40 -9.94 -4.39 -12.24
CA ALA A 40 -8.97 -4.17 -11.18
C ALA A 40 -8.47 -5.49 -10.56
N ILE A 41 -9.37 -6.46 -10.33
CA ILE A 41 -9.01 -7.80 -9.87
C ILE A 41 -8.15 -8.51 -10.91
N ASP A 42 -8.57 -8.53 -12.17
CA ASP A 42 -7.85 -9.21 -13.25
C ASP A 42 -6.45 -8.59 -13.46
N ARG A 43 -6.33 -7.26 -13.38
CA ARG A 43 -5.05 -6.55 -13.45
C ARG A 43 -4.07 -6.97 -12.36
N LEU A 44 -4.57 -7.17 -11.14
CA LEU A 44 -3.73 -7.57 -10.00
C LEU A 44 -3.48 -9.08 -9.95
N MET A 45 -4.50 -9.89 -10.23
CA MET A 45 -4.55 -11.33 -9.91
C MET A 45 -4.56 -12.23 -11.14
N GLY A 46 -4.87 -11.72 -12.33
CA GLY A 46 -5.05 -12.49 -13.57
C GLY A 46 -3.77 -13.02 -14.21
N GLY A 47 -2.66 -13.12 -13.47
CA GLY A 47 -1.40 -13.69 -13.95
C GLY A 47 -0.69 -12.89 -15.05
N SER A 48 -1.07 -11.63 -15.28
CA SER A 48 -0.36 -10.75 -16.22
C SER A 48 1.02 -10.34 -15.66
N GLU A 49 1.95 -10.00 -16.55
CA GLU A 49 3.27 -9.46 -16.19
C GLU A 49 3.13 -8.20 -15.30
N GLU A 50 2.13 -7.36 -15.59
CA GLU A 50 1.82 -6.21 -14.76
C GLU A 50 1.46 -6.62 -13.32
N GLY A 51 0.55 -7.59 -13.16
CA GLY A 51 0.13 -8.09 -11.84
C GLY A 51 1.28 -8.75 -11.07
N GLU A 52 2.15 -9.47 -11.77
CA GLU A 52 3.39 -10.01 -11.19
C GLU A 52 4.34 -8.90 -10.72
N GLY A 53 4.52 -7.85 -11.54
CA GLY A 53 5.31 -6.68 -11.16
C GLY A 53 4.75 -5.95 -9.94
N ILE A 54 3.41 -5.83 -9.82
CA ILE A 54 2.76 -5.26 -8.65
C ILE A 54 3.00 -6.13 -7.41
N ARG A 55 2.86 -7.47 -7.52
CA ARG A 55 3.16 -8.41 -6.43
C ARG A 55 4.62 -8.33 -5.98
N LYS A 56 5.56 -8.23 -6.92
CA LYS A 56 6.99 -8.09 -6.60
C LYS A 56 7.25 -6.84 -5.76
N ARG A 57 6.75 -5.67 -6.19
CA ARG A 57 6.88 -4.43 -5.41
C ARG A 57 6.21 -4.50 -4.05
N MET A 58 5.06 -5.17 -3.94
CA MET A 58 4.41 -5.39 -2.65
C MET A 58 5.28 -6.22 -1.71
N ASN A 59 5.95 -7.27 -2.21
CA ASN A 59 6.88 -8.06 -1.40
C ASN A 59 8.11 -7.24 -0.97
N GLU A 60 8.66 -6.42 -1.86
CA GLU A 60 9.76 -5.50 -1.53
C GLU A 60 9.35 -4.49 -0.45
N LEU A 61 8.15 -3.91 -0.57
CA LEU A 61 7.58 -3.00 0.42
C LEU A 61 7.39 -3.69 1.78
N LYS A 62 6.89 -4.93 1.78
CA LYS A 62 6.76 -5.73 3.00
C LYS A 62 8.11 -5.92 3.69
N ILE A 63 9.14 -6.35 2.95
CA ILE A 63 10.49 -6.54 3.49
C ILE A 63 11.06 -5.23 4.05
N ALA A 64 10.83 -4.10 3.38
CA ALA A 64 11.27 -2.81 3.87
C ALA A 64 10.55 -2.40 5.17
N ALA A 65 9.25 -2.64 5.27
CA ALA A 65 8.48 -2.39 6.48
C ALA A 65 8.93 -3.28 7.65
N ASP A 66 9.15 -4.58 7.41
CA ASP A 66 9.64 -5.53 8.41
C ASP A 66 11.02 -5.07 8.95
N LYS A 67 11.90 -4.58 8.08
CA LYS A 67 13.21 -4.02 8.49
C LYS A 67 13.09 -2.72 9.28
N GLY A 68 12.10 -1.88 9.02
CA GLY A 68 11.92 -0.62 9.74
C GLY A 68 11.57 -0.81 11.21
N ILE A 69 10.98 -1.95 11.56
CA ILE A 69 10.56 -2.28 12.93
C ILE A 69 11.47 -3.30 13.62
N ASP A 70 12.48 -3.82 12.93
CA ASP A 70 13.47 -4.73 13.52
C ASP A 70 14.27 -3.98 14.59
N GLU A 71 14.34 -4.54 15.80
CA GLU A 71 15.07 -3.97 16.95
C GLU A 71 16.54 -3.71 16.62
N SER A 72 17.12 -4.44 15.67
CA SER A 72 18.48 -4.25 15.18
C SER A 72 18.65 -3.07 14.21
N ALA A 73 17.56 -2.49 13.68
CA ALA A 73 17.56 -1.37 12.73
C ALA A 73 17.41 0.03 13.38
N GLY A 74 17.21 0.09 14.71
CA GLY A 74 17.80 1.14 15.56
C GLY A 74 17.39 2.61 15.38
N SER A 75 16.20 2.95 14.90
CA SER A 75 15.74 4.36 14.97
C SER A 75 14.26 4.54 15.30
N ASP A 76 13.33 3.84 14.65
CA ASP A 76 11.90 4.11 14.87
C ASP A 76 11.38 3.61 16.23
N LEU A 77 11.76 2.39 16.65
CA LEU A 77 11.40 1.88 17.98
C LEU A 77 12.10 2.68 19.08
N THR A 78 13.36 3.07 18.86
CA THR A 78 14.13 3.91 19.77
C THR A 78 13.50 5.30 19.92
N ASN A 79 13.06 5.92 18.81
CA ASN A 79 12.34 7.19 18.82
C ASN A 79 11.00 7.07 19.56
N LEU A 80 10.26 5.97 19.36
CA LEU A 80 9.02 5.71 20.08
C LEU A 80 9.26 5.56 21.59
N VAL A 81 10.29 4.80 22.00
CA VAL A 81 10.67 4.64 23.41
C VAL A 81 11.12 5.98 24.01
N HIS A 82 11.89 6.78 23.30
CA HIS A 82 12.27 8.12 23.74
C HIS A 82 11.05 9.04 23.90
N LEU A 83 10.09 8.97 22.97
CA LEU A 83 8.83 9.71 23.08
C LEU A 83 8.02 9.26 24.29
N ILE A 84 7.92 7.95 24.56
CA ILE A 84 7.20 7.44 25.75
C ILE A 84 7.87 7.91 27.05
N ASN A 85 9.20 7.87 27.10
CA ASN A 85 9.98 8.27 28.27
C ASN A 85 10.10 9.79 28.47
N SER A 86 9.62 10.61 27.52
CA SER A 86 9.66 12.08 27.63
C SER A 86 8.39 12.69 28.27
N TYR A 87 7.38 11.87 28.56
CA TYR A 87 6.19 12.22 29.36
C TYR A 87 6.33 11.71 30.79
#